data_AF-A0A2T3FQ50-F1
#
_entry.id   AF-A0A2T3FQ50-F1
#
_cell.length_a   1.000
_cell.length_b   1.000
_cell.length_c   1.000
_cell.angle_alpha   90.00
_cell.angle_beta   90.00
_cell.angle_gamma   90.00
#
_symmetry.space_group_name_H-M   'P 1'
#
loop_
_entity.id
_entity.type
_entity.pdbx_description
1 polymer ?
#
loop_
_entity_poly.entity_id
_entity_poly.type
_entity_poly.pdbx_seq_one_letter_code
_entity_poly.pdbx_strand_id
1 'polypeptide(L)'
;MEELEFSQRIVKILTGKALQDTLRKAGMQGFTVPGFAKNVSQAPPSILAAAMTKRKRGKGFQSGIFLKCLSELDEDILESKLTQKWLEGGVSKEEAERELKDIEISILEKQKQNENVQDGIEIEDSIKTDDKDDTQVIKKQQERIKKLQATIQSYKIANDNYKKEIEQLKRENIKLEAKNAEELRNKTLMEDTIEELNNEIHEQKQKLAKMGTEIEKYKNMYENAPKVLCFSKKEIDKEMFPFYNVEWICEWKNDYVETIDWIKYSEVWIAESDFSYSETKTIKNLAKGKVIIARNTNMLITKVGGNN
;
A
#
# COMPACT_ATOMS: atom_id res chain seq x y z
N MET A 1 -1.90 12.84 -14.22
CA MET A 1 -0.70 13.11 -15.03
C MET A 1 0.57 13.44 -14.22
N GLU A 2 1.72 12.87 -14.58
CA GLU A 2 3.07 13.25 -14.08
C GLU A 2 3.86 14.05 -15.15
N GLU A 3 4.94 14.75 -14.76
CA GLU A 3 5.76 15.59 -15.67
C GLU A 3 6.23 14.82 -16.92
N LEU A 4 6.69 13.58 -16.74
CA LEU A 4 7.15 12.75 -17.85
C LEU A 4 6.00 12.45 -18.83
N GLU A 5 4.84 12.04 -18.31
CA GLU A 5 3.67 11.76 -19.13
C GLU A 5 3.20 13.01 -19.88
N PHE A 6 3.15 14.15 -19.19
CA PHE A 6 2.81 15.46 -19.76
C PHE A 6 3.76 15.83 -20.91
N SER A 7 5.08 15.75 -20.69
CA SER A 7 6.08 16.06 -21.71
C SER A 7 6.00 15.14 -22.95
N GLN A 8 5.68 13.86 -22.74
CA GLN A 8 5.54 12.88 -23.83
C GLN A 8 4.26 13.08 -24.64
N ARG A 9 3.19 13.60 -24.05
CA ARG A 9 1.99 13.98 -24.80
C ARG A 9 2.21 15.27 -25.58
N ILE A 10 2.79 16.29 -24.94
CA ILE A 10 3.09 17.57 -25.57
C ILE A 10 3.97 17.40 -26.82
N VAL A 11 5.04 16.61 -26.76
CA VAL A 11 5.94 16.45 -27.92
C VAL A 11 5.28 15.76 -29.12
N LYS A 12 4.17 15.04 -28.91
CA LYS A 12 3.40 14.40 -30.00
C LYS A 12 2.44 15.36 -30.69
N ILE A 13 1.96 16.37 -29.97
CA ILE A 13 1.01 17.37 -30.48
C ILE A 13 1.72 18.59 -31.06
N LEU A 14 2.91 18.92 -30.54
CA LEU A 14 3.70 20.05 -30.99
C LEU A 14 4.19 19.81 -32.42
N THR A 15 3.88 20.72 -33.35
CA THR A 15 4.23 20.56 -34.77
C THR A 15 4.91 21.82 -35.33
N GLY A 16 5.55 21.66 -36.50
CA GLY A 16 6.10 22.76 -37.27
C GLY A 16 7.19 23.56 -36.54
N LYS A 17 7.09 24.89 -36.61
CA LYS A 17 8.10 25.83 -36.12
C LYS A 17 8.29 25.76 -34.60
N ALA A 18 7.20 25.62 -33.85
CA ALA A 18 7.24 25.54 -32.38
C ALA A 18 8.05 24.34 -31.88
N LEU A 19 7.88 23.17 -32.51
CA LEU A 19 8.67 21.98 -32.20
C LEU A 19 10.15 22.18 -32.53
N GLN A 20 10.46 22.77 -33.69
CA GLN A 20 11.85 23.00 -34.09
C GLN A 20 12.57 23.99 -33.16
N ASP A 21 11.92 25.10 -32.80
CA ASP A 21 12.49 26.12 -31.93
C ASP A 21 12.70 25.60 -30.50
N THR A 22 11.73 24.81 -29.98
CA THR A 22 11.85 24.13 -28.68
C THR A 22 13.04 23.17 -28.67
N LEU A 23 13.16 22.30 -29.68
CA LEU A 23 14.22 21.29 -29.75
C LEU A 23 15.61 21.92 -29.96
N ARG A 24 15.70 23.04 -30.69
CA ARG A 24 16.96 23.79 -30.86
C ARG A 24 17.43 24.36 -29.52
N LYS A 25 16.54 25.04 -28.78
CA LYS A 25 16.84 25.56 -27.43
C LYS A 25 17.19 24.43 -26.46
N ALA A 26 16.39 23.36 -26.44
CA ALA A 26 16.62 22.21 -25.57
C ALA A 26 17.97 21.54 -25.85
N GLY A 27 18.36 21.41 -27.13
CA GLY A 27 19.67 20.89 -27.52
C GLY A 27 20.83 21.68 -26.93
N MET A 28 20.74 23.02 -26.95
CA MET A 28 21.75 23.91 -26.33
C MET A 28 21.79 23.76 -24.80
N GLN A 29 20.66 23.46 -24.16
CA GLN A 29 20.59 23.22 -22.72
C GLN A 29 21.02 21.80 -22.30
N GLY A 30 21.31 20.93 -23.27
CA GLY A 30 21.86 19.60 -23.07
C GLY A 30 20.86 18.45 -23.27
N PHE A 31 19.71 18.71 -23.88
CA PHE A 31 18.80 17.68 -24.39
C PHE A 31 19.48 16.90 -25.52
N THR A 32 19.44 15.57 -25.44
CA THR A 32 20.15 14.67 -26.35
C THR A 32 19.30 13.48 -26.70
N VAL A 33 19.18 13.23 -28.00
CA VAL A 33 18.39 12.13 -28.55
C VAL A 33 19.36 11.09 -29.15
N PRO A 34 19.28 9.81 -28.74
CA PRO A 34 20.10 8.75 -29.30
C PRO A 34 19.92 8.66 -30.83
N GLY A 35 21.02 8.63 -31.58
CA GLY A 35 20.98 8.62 -33.04
C GLY A 35 20.82 9.99 -33.70
N PHE A 36 20.51 11.06 -32.94
CA PHE A 36 20.23 12.41 -33.47
C PHE A 36 21.06 13.49 -32.76
N ALA A 37 22.24 13.14 -32.24
CA ALA A 37 23.08 14.03 -31.43
C ALA A 37 23.49 15.33 -32.13
N LYS A 38 23.59 15.34 -33.46
CA LYS A 38 23.92 16.54 -34.25
C LYS A 38 22.70 17.38 -34.65
N ASN A 39 21.54 16.74 -34.86
CA ASN A 39 20.30 17.36 -35.35
C ASN A 39 19.08 16.81 -34.60
N VAL A 40 18.88 17.24 -33.36
CA VAL A 40 17.77 16.78 -32.51
C VAL A 40 16.40 17.12 -33.11
N SER A 41 16.30 18.21 -33.88
CA SER A 41 15.06 18.66 -34.54
C SER A 41 14.56 17.74 -35.66
N GLN A 42 15.36 16.76 -36.10
CA GLN A 42 14.97 15.77 -37.12
C GLN A 42 14.49 14.45 -36.51
N ALA A 43 14.53 14.31 -35.18
CA ALA A 43 14.11 13.08 -34.53
C ALA A 43 12.58 12.90 -34.61
N PRO A 44 12.09 11.70 -34.95
CA PRO A 44 10.68 11.37 -34.89
C PRO A 44 10.08 11.59 -33.47
N PRO A 45 8.80 11.98 -33.35
CA PRO A 45 8.13 12.21 -32.05
C PRO A 45 8.22 11.02 -31.08
N SER A 46 8.19 9.78 -31.58
CA SER A 46 8.35 8.57 -30.77
C SER A 46 9.73 8.46 -30.12
N ILE A 47 10.79 8.85 -30.84
CA ILE A 47 12.17 8.83 -30.37
C ILE A 47 12.41 10.01 -29.41
N LEU A 48 11.80 11.16 -29.67
CA LEU A 48 11.81 12.32 -28.77
C LEU A 48 11.15 11.98 -27.43
N ALA A 49 9.97 11.36 -27.44
CA ALA A 49 9.26 10.94 -26.23
C ALA A 49 10.08 9.92 -25.42
N ALA A 50 10.76 8.99 -26.09
CA ALA A 50 11.68 8.04 -25.44
C ALA A 50 12.88 8.75 -24.81
N ALA A 51 13.43 9.79 -25.46
CA ALA A 51 14.55 10.55 -24.91
C ALA A 51 14.21 11.30 -23.61
N MET A 52 12.94 11.70 -23.40
CA MET A 52 12.46 12.37 -22.17
C MET A 52 12.67 11.54 -20.90
N THR A 53 12.61 10.20 -21.02
CA THR A 53 12.79 9.27 -19.89
C THR A 53 14.21 9.27 -19.32
N LYS A 54 15.19 9.77 -20.09
CA LYS A 54 16.59 9.70 -19.70
C LYS A 54 16.95 10.81 -18.73
N ARG A 55 17.68 10.44 -17.68
CA ARG A 55 18.22 11.38 -16.70
C ARG A 55 19.63 11.82 -17.09
N LYS A 56 19.90 13.12 -17.00
CA LYS A 56 21.25 13.67 -17.14
C LYS A 56 21.87 13.93 -15.77
N ARG A 57 23.14 13.53 -15.64
CA ARG A 57 23.93 13.74 -14.42
C ARG A 57 24.01 15.24 -14.13
N GLY A 58 23.50 15.65 -12.96
CA GLY A 58 23.48 17.04 -12.52
C GLY A 58 22.43 17.97 -13.15
N LYS A 59 21.59 17.49 -14.09
CA LYS A 59 20.57 18.32 -14.79
C LYS A 59 19.13 17.78 -14.72
N GLY A 60 18.87 16.71 -13.96
CA GLY A 60 17.53 16.13 -13.84
C GLY A 60 17.11 15.31 -15.06
N PHE A 61 15.80 15.11 -15.23
CA PHE A 61 15.24 14.42 -16.40
C PHE A 61 15.23 15.32 -17.63
N GLN A 62 15.37 14.72 -18.81
CA GLN A 62 15.32 15.45 -20.07
C GLN A 62 13.93 16.04 -20.36
N SER A 63 12.86 15.48 -19.75
CA SER A 63 11.51 16.06 -19.74
C SER A 63 11.49 17.50 -19.25
N GLY A 64 12.12 17.79 -18.11
CA GLY A 64 12.16 19.13 -17.54
C GLY A 64 12.91 20.14 -18.40
N ILE A 65 13.99 19.71 -19.08
CA ILE A 65 14.72 20.57 -20.04
C ILE A 65 13.82 20.95 -21.21
N PHE A 66 13.09 19.97 -21.76
CA PHE A 66 12.17 20.19 -22.87
C PHE A 66 11.02 21.13 -22.49
N LEU A 67 10.34 20.86 -21.37
CA LEU A 67 9.22 21.68 -20.90
C LEU A 67 9.64 23.11 -20.60
N LYS A 68 10.80 23.31 -19.96
CA LYS A 68 11.34 24.64 -19.71
C LYS A 68 11.62 25.41 -21.00
N CYS A 69 12.19 24.76 -22.01
CA CYS A 69 12.44 25.41 -23.30
C CYS A 69 11.14 25.73 -24.05
N LEU A 70 10.11 24.90 -23.88
CA LEU A 70 8.79 25.12 -24.46
C LEU A 70 8.07 26.29 -23.78
N SER A 71 8.11 26.41 -22.45
CA SER A 71 7.52 27.55 -21.73
C SER A 71 8.19 28.90 -22.03
N GLU A 72 9.41 28.88 -22.57
CA GLU A 72 10.15 30.07 -22.98
C GLU A 72 9.89 30.44 -24.46
N LEU A 73 8.94 29.78 -25.13
CA LEU A 73 8.46 30.20 -26.45
C LEU A 73 7.34 31.24 -26.34
N ASP A 74 7.02 31.86 -27.48
CA ASP A 74 5.99 32.90 -27.58
C ASP A 74 4.68 32.50 -26.89
N GLU A 75 4.07 33.45 -26.19
CA GLU A 75 2.83 33.22 -25.46
C GLU A 75 1.71 32.80 -26.41
N ASP A 76 1.71 33.20 -27.69
CA ASP A 76 0.66 32.84 -28.64
C ASP A 76 0.55 31.34 -28.97
N ILE A 77 1.47 30.51 -28.49
CA ILE A 77 1.46 29.05 -28.65
C ILE A 77 0.70 28.43 -27.47
N LEU A 78 -0.45 27.78 -27.74
CA LEU A 78 -1.29 27.16 -26.71
C LEU A 78 -0.53 26.14 -25.86
N GLU A 79 0.33 25.34 -26.51
CA GLU A 79 1.19 24.36 -25.86
C GLU A 79 2.24 25.01 -24.94
N SER A 80 2.72 26.22 -25.28
CA SER A 80 3.64 27.01 -24.44
C SER A 80 2.92 27.51 -23.18
N LYS A 81 1.73 28.13 -23.33
CA LYS A 81 0.93 28.61 -22.19
C LYS A 81 0.58 27.49 -21.22
N LEU A 82 0.14 26.34 -21.74
CA LEU A 82 -0.19 25.19 -20.91
C LEU A 82 1.05 24.66 -20.15
N THR A 83 2.20 24.64 -20.82
CA THR A 83 3.47 24.22 -20.18
C THR A 83 3.92 25.21 -19.11
N GLN A 84 3.74 26.51 -19.32
CA GLN A 84 4.05 27.53 -18.33
C GLN A 84 3.19 27.37 -17.08
N LYS A 85 1.87 27.29 -17.24
CA LYS A 85 0.96 27.08 -16.09
C LYS A 85 1.27 25.77 -15.34
N TRP A 86 1.62 24.71 -16.06
CA TRP A 86 2.02 23.43 -15.47
C TRP A 86 3.29 23.56 -14.62
N LEU A 87 4.32 24.24 -15.11
CA LEU A 87 5.58 24.45 -14.38
C LEU A 87 5.43 25.39 -13.17
N GLU A 88 4.51 26.34 -13.23
CA GLU A 88 4.17 27.24 -12.11
C GLU A 88 3.33 26.56 -11.02
N GLY A 89 2.91 25.30 -11.24
CA GLY A 89 2.04 24.56 -10.32
C GLY A 89 0.59 25.06 -10.30
N GLY A 90 0.19 25.85 -11.31
CA GLY A 90 -1.11 26.52 -11.39
C GLY A 90 -2.23 25.68 -12.02
N VAL A 91 -1.97 24.42 -12.40
CA VAL A 91 -2.95 23.54 -13.07
C VAL A 91 -3.07 22.23 -12.32
N SER A 92 -4.31 21.79 -12.05
CA SER A 92 -4.56 20.45 -11.50
C SER A 92 -4.26 19.37 -12.54
N LYS A 93 -4.00 18.14 -12.11
CA LYS A 93 -3.69 17.02 -13.03
C LYS A 93 -4.83 16.78 -14.02
N GLU A 94 -6.06 16.92 -13.54
CA GLU A 94 -7.30 16.70 -14.29
C GLU A 94 -7.56 17.83 -15.30
N GLU A 95 -7.18 19.06 -14.97
CA GLU A 95 -7.30 20.22 -15.85
C GLU A 95 -6.27 20.19 -16.98
N ALA A 96 -5.03 19.80 -16.68
CA ALA A 96 -3.99 19.61 -17.71
C ALA A 96 -4.37 18.50 -18.71
N GLU A 97 -4.98 17.41 -18.23
CA GLU A 97 -5.49 16.34 -19.09
C GLU A 97 -6.63 16.79 -20.01
N ARG A 98 -7.47 17.72 -19.55
CA ARG A 98 -8.57 18.26 -20.34
C ARG A 98 -8.06 19.23 -21.40
N GLU A 99 -7.23 20.20 -21.01
CA GLU A 99 -6.67 21.18 -21.95
C GLU A 99 -5.83 20.51 -23.05
N LEU A 100 -5.07 19.45 -22.74
CA LEU A 100 -4.34 18.67 -23.74
C LEU A 100 -5.27 18.03 -24.79
N LYS A 101 -6.40 17.45 -24.35
CA LYS A 101 -7.38 16.84 -25.26
C LYS A 101 -8.04 17.90 -26.15
N ASP A 102 -8.36 19.07 -25.60
CA ASP A 102 -8.96 20.15 -26.38
C ASP A 102 -8.01 20.68 -27.46
N ILE A 103 -6.71 20.78 -27.15
CA ILE A 103 -5.67 21.14 -28.14
C ILE A 103 -5.57 20.06 -29.23
N GLU A 104 -5.55 18.77 -28.85
CA GLU A 104 -5.53 17.66 -29.81
C GLU A 104 -6.73 17.70 -30.79
N ILE A 105 -7.92 17.96 -30.27
CA ILE A 105 -9.14 18.10 -31.08
C ILE A 105 -9.03 19.29 -32.05
N SER A 106 -8.59 20.45 -31.56
CA SER A 106 -8.44 21.66 -32.38
C SER A 106 -7.44 21.49 -33.53
N ILE A 107 -6.33 20.78 -33.29
CA ILE A 107 -5.32 20.47 -34.32
C ILE A 107 -5.93 19.54 -35.40
N LEU A 108 -6.66 18.50 -34.99
CA LEU A 108 -7.33 17.58 -35.91
C LEU A 108 -8.39 18.26 -36.78
N GLU A 109 -9.14 19.22 -36.21
CA GLU A 109 -10.14 20.00 -36.94
C GLU A 109 -9.49 20.92 -37.98
N LYS A 110 -8.39 21.61 -37.63
CA LYS A 110 -7.64 22.46 -38.57
C LYS A 110 -7.03 21.66 -39.73
N GLN A 111 -6.54 20.44 -39.46
CA GLN A 111 -6.01 19.56 -40.52
C GLN A 111 -7.10 19.15 -41.52
N LYS A 112 -8.29 18.76 -41.03
CA LYS A 112 -9.43 18.41 -41.89
C LYS A 112 -9.94 19.59 -42.72
N GLN A 113 -9.92 20.81 -42.16
CA GLN A 113 -10.31 22.01 -42.92
C GLN A 113 -9.32 22.33 -44.04
N ASN A 114 -8.02 22.20 -43.81
CA ASN A 114 -7.00 22.46 -44.83
C ASN A 114 -7.03 21.43 -45.99
N GLU A 115 -7.29 20.15 -45.71
CA GLU A 115 -7.47 19.13 -46.77
C GLU A 115 -8.66 19.48 -47.68
N ASN A 116 -9.79 19.92 -47.11
CA ASN A 116 -10.97 20.29 -47.88
C ASN A 116 -10.75 21.54 -48.76
N VAL A 117 -9.91 22.49 -48.33
CA VAL A 117 -9.59 23.71 -49.10
C VAL A 117 -8.65 23.38 -50.28
N GLN A 118 -7.68 22.50 -50.07
CA GLN A 118 -6.76 22.07 -51.12
C GLN A 118 -7.50 21.34 -52.26
N ASP A 119 -8.44 20.46 -51.91
CA ASP A 119 -9.32 19.77 -52.87
C ASP A 119 -10.25 20.75 -53.63
N GLY A 120 -10.64 21.86 -53.00
CA GLY A 120 -11.46 22.91 -53.62
C GLY A 120 -10.70 23.73 -54.68
N ILE A 121 -9.41 24.02 -54.45
CA ILE A 121 -8.58 24.82 -55.36
C ILE A 121 -8.28 24.05 -56.67
N GLU A 122 -8.07 22.73 -56.59
CA GLU A 122 -7.89 21.89 -57.80
C GLU A 122 -9.14 21.82 -58.70
N ILE A 123 -10.33 22.07 -58.14
CA ILE A 123 -11.61 22.10 -58.88
C ILE A 123 -11.71 23.38 -59.73
N GLU A 124 -11.30 24.53 -59.20
CA GLU A 124 -11.35 25.81 -59.93
C GLU A 124 -10.36 25.89 -61.10
N ASP A 125 -9.14 25.36 -60.93
CA ASP A 125 -8.13 25.36 -61.99
C ASP A 125 -8.50 24.45 -63.17
N SER A 126 -9.33 23.43 -62.93
CA SER A 126 -9.81 22.51 -63.97
C SER A 126 -10.93 23.10 -64.84
N ILE A 127 -11.60 24.16 -64.40
CA ILE A 127 -12.76 24.78 -65.08
C ILE A 127 -12.33 25.96 -65.97
N LYS A 128 -11.15 26.54 -65.75
CA LYS A 128 -10.70 27.78 -66.42
C LYS A 128 -9.94 27.61 -67.75
N THR A 129 -9.85 26.41 -68.32
CA THR A 129 -9.18 26.20 -69.63
C THR A 129 -10.18 25.95 -70.76
N ASP A 130 -10.66 27.02 -71.39
CA ASP A 130 -11.65 27.08 -72.48
C ASP A 130 -11.14 26.62 -73.86
N ASP A 131 -10.27 25.61 -73.96
CA ASP A 131 -9.83 25.12 -75.28
C ASP A 131 -9.34 23.66 -75.29
N LYS A 132 -10.10 22.75 -74.68
CA LYS A 132 -9.86 21.30 -74.79
C LYS A 132 -11.13 20.58 -75.20
N ASP A 133 -11.08 19.94 -76.36
CA ASP A 133 -12.06 19.00 -76.93
C ASP A 133 -12.95 18.36 -75.84
N ASP A 134 -14.24 18.74 -75.82
CA ASP A 134 -15.23 18.36 -74.81
C ASP A 134 -15.24 16.85 -74.54
N THR A 135 -14.87 16.06 -75.55
CA THR A 135 -14.70 14.60 -75.48
C THR A 135 -13.65 14.16 -74.45
N GLN A 136 -12.54 14.89 -74.32
CA GLN A 136 -11.49 14.60 -73.33
C GLN A 136 -11.93 14.98 -71.91
N VAL A 137 -12.67 16.07 -71.76
CA VAL A 137 -13.21 16.52 -70.48
C VAL A 137 -14.22 15.50 -69.95
N ILE A 138 -15.12 15.01 -70.81
CA ILE A 138 -16.10 13.97 -70.46
C ILE A 138 -15.41 12.65 -70.05
N LYS A 139 -14.38 12.21 -70.77
CA LYS A 139 -13.61 10.99 -70.39
C LYS A 139 -12.95 11.13 -69.02
N LYS A 140 -12.31 12.27 -68.74
CA LYS A 140 -11.70 12.54 -67.43
C LYS A 140 -12.73 12.55 -66.30
N GLN A 141 -13.90 13.14 -66.53
CA GLN A 141 -15.00 13.14 -65.57
C GLN A 141 -15.52 11.71 -65.32
N GLN A 142 -15.67 10.88 -66.35
CA GLN A 142 -16.08 9.48 -66.19
C GLN A 142 -15.08 8.64 -65.38
N GLU A 143 -13.77 8.81 -65.61
CA GLU A 143 -12.74 8.16 -64.79
C GLU A 143 -12.79 8.61 -63.33
N ARG A 144 -13.02 9.91 -63.09
CA ARG A 144 -13.16 10.45 -61.73
C ARG A 144 -14.40 9.90 -61.03
N ILE A 145 -15.54 9.78 -61.72
CA ILE A 145 -16.75 9.15 -61.18
C ILE A 145 -16.48 7.70 -60.78
N LYS A 146 -15.76 6.92 -61.61
CA LYS A 146 -15.38 5.55 -61.26
C LYS A 146 -14.50 5.49 -60.00
N LYS A 147 -13.51 6.38 -59.88
CA LYS A 147 -12.65 6.47 -58.68
C LYS A 147 -13.45 6.84 -57.44
N LEU A 148 -14.37 7.80 -57.54
CA LEU A 148 -15.25 8.19 -56.44
C LEU A 148 -16.18 7.05 -56.02
N GLN A 149 -16.75 6.30 -56.99
CA GLN A 149 -17.57 5.12 -56.69
C GLN A 149 -16.78 4.03 -55.95
N ALA A 150 -15.54 3.74 -56.37
CA ALA A 150 -14.68 2.79 -55.67
C ALA A 150 -14.38 3.26 -54.23
N THR A 151 -14.12 4.55 -54.05
CA THR A 151 -13.86 5.16 -52.73
C THR A 151 -15.09 5.09 -51.81
N ILE A 152 -16.29 5.34 -52.35
CA ILE A 152 -17.55 5.20 -51.61
C ILE A 152 -17.76 3.75 -51.17
N GLN A 153 -17.46 2.78 -52.04
CA GLN A 153 -17.56 1.35 -51.69
C GLN A 153 -16.57 0.96 -50.59
N SER A 154 -15.31 1.43 -50.66
CA SER A 154 -14.33 1.17 -49.59
C SER A 154 -14.77 1.78 -48.26
N TYR A 155 -15.32 3.00 -48.26
CA TYR A 155 -15.83 3.62 -47.04
C TYR A 155 -17.06 2.91 -46.48
N LYS A 156 -17.94 2.36 -47.32
CA LYS A 156 -19.07 1.53 -46.87
C LYS A 156 -18.58 0.27 -46.13
N ILE A 157 -17.60 -0.43 -46.70
CA ILE A 157 -16.99 -1.63 -46.08
C ILE A 157 -16.35 -1.26 -44.74
N ALA A 158 -15.58 -0.18 -44.69
CA ALA A 158 -14.94 0.28 -43.46
C ALA A 158 -15.98 0.62 -42.37
N ASN A 159 -17.05 1.32 -42.74
CA ASN A 159 -18.14 1.65 -41.80
C ASN A 159 -18.83 0.40 -41.23
N ASP A 160 -19.08 -0.61 -42.06
CA ASP A 160 -19.68 -1.87 -41.59
C ASP A 160 -18.75 -2.63 -40.65
N ASN A 161 -17.44 -2.59 -40.90
CA ASN A 161 -16.44 -3.16 -40.00
C ASN A 161 -16.40 -2.41 -38.65
N TYR A 162 -16.36 -1.08 -38.68
CA TYR A 162 -16.39 -0.27 -37.46
C TYR A 162 -17.66 -0.47 -36.63
N LYS A 163 -18.83 -0.63 -37.27
CA LYS A 163 -20.07 -0.96 -36.55
C LYS A 163 -19.97 -2.27 -35.80
N LYS A 164 -19.42 -3.32 -36.42
CA LYS A 164 -19.21 -4.62 -35.77
C LYS A 164 -18.24 -4.52 -34.59
N GLU A 165 -17.15 -3.77 -34.75
CA GLU A 165 -16.16 -3.55 -33.70
C GLU A 165 -16.78 -2.79 -32.50
N ILE A 166 -17.56 -1.74 -32.76
CA ILE A 166 -18.30 -1.01 -31.72
C ILE A 166 -19.26 -1.93 -30.96
N GLU A 167 -19.99 -2.80 -31.65
CA GLU A 167 -20.88 -3.76 -30.99
C GLU A 167 -20.12 -4.77 -30.13
N GLN A 168 -18.98 -5.26 -30.61
CA GLN A 168 -18.13 -6.16 -29.83
C GLN A 168 -17.62 -5.48 -28.56
N LEU A 169 -17.06 -4.27 -28.70
CA LEU A 169 -16.54 -3.50 -27.56
C LEU A 169 -17.63 -3.19 -26.53
N LYS A 170 -18.86 -2.88 -26.97
CA LYS A 170 -20.01 -2.71 -26.05
C LYS A 170 -20.29 -3.98 -25.24
N ARG A 171 -20.25 -5.16 -25.88
CA ARG A 171 -20.47 -6.44 -25.17
C ARG A 171 -19.34 -6.77 -24.20
N GLU A 172 -18.10 -6.48 -24.58
CA GLU A 172 -16.95 -6.65 -23.69
C GLU A 172 -17.02 -5.70 -22.49
N ASN A 173 -17.42 -4.44 -22.70
CA ASN A 173 -17.56 -3.48 -21.61
C ASN A 173 -18.61 -3.91 -20.58
N ILE A 174 -19.78 -4.40 -21.03
CA ILE A 174 -20.81 -4.94 -20.12
C ILE A 174 -20.27 -6.11 -19.29
N LYS A 175 -19.47 -7.00 -19.90
CA LYS A 175 -18.85 -8.13 -19.17
C LYS A 175 -17.84 -7.64 -18.13
N LEU A 176 -17.05 -6.63 -18.46
CA LEU A 176 -16.07 -6.04 -17.54
C LEU A 176 -16.75 -5.32 -16.38
N GLU A 177 -17.82 -4.56 -16.65
CA GLU A 177 -18.63 -3.90 -15.62
C GLU A 177 -19.22 -4.92 -14.63
N ALA A 178 -19.75 -6.04 -15.13
CA ALA A 178 -20.27 -7.11 -14.29
C ALA A 178 -19.18 -7.75 -13.40
N LYS A 179 -18.00 -8.04 -13.97
CA LYS A 179 -16.86 -8.58 -13.22
C LYS A 179 -16.38 -7.60 -12.15
N ASN A 180 -16.26 -6.32 -12.49
CA ASN A 180 -15.80 -5.30 -11.56
C ASN A 180 -16.79 -5.12 -10.39
N ALA A 181 -18.10 -5.21 -10.65
CA ALA A 181 -19.11 -5.18 -9.61
C ALA A 181 -19.04 -6.42 -8.67
N GLU A 182 -18.73 -7.60 -9.22
CA GLU A 182 -18.53 -8.82 -8.43
C GLU A 182 -17.25 -8.74 -7.58
N GLU A 183 -16.14 -8.30 -8.15
CA GLU A 183 -14.88 -8.07 -7.43
C GLU A 183 -15.04 -7.05 -6.30
N LEU A 184 -15.80 -5.97 -6.54
CA LEU A 184 -16.08 -4.97 -5.52
C LEU A 184 -16.87 -5.56 -4.34
N ARG A 185 -17.88 -6.41 -4.61
CA ARG A 185 -18.64 -7.10 -3.55
C ARG A 185 -17.76 -8.05 -2.75
N ASN A 186 -16.91 -8.83 -3.43
CA ASN A 186 -15.98 -9.75 -2.78
C ASN A 186 -14.97 -8.98 -1.91
N LYS A 187 -14.48 -7.83 -2.40
CA LYS A 187 -13.59 -6.96 -1.63
C LYS A 187 -14.26 -6.46 -0.35
N THR A 188 -15.49 -5.96 -0.42
CA THR A 188 -16.23 -5.50 0.76
C THR A 188 -16.43 -6.63 1.78
N LEU A 189 -16.80 -7.83 1.33
CA LEU A 189 -16.94 -8.99 2.23
C LEU A 189 -15.62 -9.35 2.93
N MET A 190 -14.50 -9.27 2.22
CA MET A 190 -13.17 -9.49 2.80
C MET A 190 -12.81 -8.41 3.82
N GLU A 191 -13.15 -7.14 3.56
CA GLU A 191 -12.92 -6.03 4.49
C GLU A 191 -13.70 -6.25 5.80
N ASP A 192 -14.98 -6.65 5.71
CA ASP A 192 -15.80 -6.99 6.89
C ASP A 192 -15.19 -8.15 7.68
N THR A 193 -14.72 -9.20 7.00
CA THR A 193 -14.06 -10.35 7.63
C THR A 193 -12.77 -9.94 8.35
N ILE A 194 -11.99 -9.03 7.75
CA ILE A 194 -10.77 -8.50 8.37
C ILE A 194 -11.10 -7.72 9.65
N GLU A 195 -12.19 -6.93 9.64
CA GLU A 195 -12.64 -6.18 10.82
C GLU A 195 -13.05 -7.11 11.96
N GLU A 196 -13.83 -8.15 11.67
CA GLU A 196 -14.22 -9.17 12.66
C GLU A 196 -12.99 -9.86 13.30
N LEU A 197 -12.04 -10.29 12.48
CA LEU A 197 -10.81 -10.93 12.97
C LEU A 197 -9.94 -9.98 13.81
N ASN A 198 -9.88 -8.71 13.45
CA ASN A 198 -9.16 -7.70 14.23
C ASN A 198 -9.79 -7.50 15.62
N ASN A 199 -11.12 -7.52 15.71
CA ASN A 199 -11.83 -7.45 16.99
C ASN A 199 -11.54 -8.69 17.85
N GLU A 200 -11.56 -9.89 17.26
CA GLU A 200 -11.22 -11.12 17.99
C GLU A 200 -9.77 -11.10 18.51
N ILE A 201 -8.80 -10.67 17.69
CA ILE A 201 -7.40 -10.51 18.09
C ILE A 201 -7.29 -9.52 19.27
N HIS A 202 -8.06 -8.43 19.25
CA HIS A 202 -8.06 -7.46 20.33
C HIS A 202 -8.56 -8.07 21.65
N GLU A 203 -9.68 -8.82 21.61
CA GLU A 203 -10.19 -9.52 22.78
C GLU A 203 -9.20 -10.56 23.34
N GLN A 204 -8.58 -11.35 22.45
CA GLN A 204 -7.58 -12.33 22.86
C GLN A 204 -6.37 -11.68 23.52
N LYS A 205 -5.89 -10.54 22.99
CA LYS A 205 -4.81 -9.75 23.61
C LYS A 205 -5.19 -9.26 25.00
N GLN A 206 -6.43 -8.79 25.21
CA GLN A 206 -6.89 -8.38 26.54
C GLN A 206 -6.93 -9.56 27.52
N LYS A 207 -7.40 -10.75 27.07
CA LYS A 207 -7.40 -11.97 27.89
C LYS A 207 -5.99 -12.39 28.29
N LEU A 208 -5.05 -12.37 27.34
CA LEU A 208 -3.63 -12.66 27.60
C LEU A 208 -3.01 -11.69 28.60
N ALA A 209 -3.32 -10.38 28.49
CA ALA A 209 -2.83 -9.40 29.45
C ALA A 209 -3.34 -9.69 30.88
N LYS A 210 -4.63 -10.04 31.03
CA LYS A 210 -5.20 -10.43 32.33
C LYS A 210 -4.50 -11.67 32.90
N MET A 211 -4.36 -12.72 32.10
CA MET A 211 -3.64 -13.93 32.53
C MET A 211 -2.18 -13.63 32.91
N GLY A 212 -1.50 -12.75 32.16
CA GLY A 212 -0.16 -12.30 32.50
C GLY A 212 -0.08 -11.64 33.88
N THR A 213 -1.06 -10.77 34.21
CA THR A 213 -1.13 -10.17 35.55
C THR A 213 -1.41 -11.19 36.66
N GLU A 214 -2.22 -12.22 36.39
CA GLU A 214 -2.47 -13.30 37.36
C GLU A 214 -1.21 -14.15 37.59
N ILE A 215 -0.51 -14.52 36.53
CA ILE A 215 0.76 -15.24 36.63
C ILE A 215 1.75 -14.45 37.49
N GLU A 216 1.87 -13.14 37.27
CA GLU A 216 2.79 -12.31 38.04
C GLU A 216 2.39 -12.22 39.52
N LYS A 217 1.10 -12.12 39.81
CA LYS A 217 0.59 -12.20 41.19
C LYS A 217 0.97 -13.52 41.84
N TYR A 218 0.77 -14.65 41.16
CA TYR A 218 1.12 -15.96 41.70
C TYR A 218 2.64 -16.10 41.90
N LYS A 219 3.47 -15.70 40.93
CA LYS A 219 4.93 -15.68 41.09
C LYS A 219 5.35 -14.91 42.34
N ASN A 220 4.81 -13.70 42.52
CA ASN A 220 5.11 -12.89 43.69
C ASN A 220 4.64 -13.56 45.00
N MET A 221 3.51 -14.28 44.99
CA MET A 221 3.07 -15.08 46.15
C MET A 221 4.02 -16.23 46.45
N TYR A 222 4.54 -16.92 45.42
CA TYR A 222 5.51 -18.01 45.58
C TYR A 222 6.88 -17.51 46.06
N GLU A 223 7.41 -16.43 45.48
CA GLU A 223 8.70 -15.86 45.87
C GLU A 223 8.70 -15.34 47.32
N ASN A 224 7.57 -14.76 47.75
CA ASN A 224 7.40 -14.26 49.11
C ASN A 224 6.70 -15.28 50.04
N ALA A 225 6.63 -16.55 49.64
CA ALA A 225 5.93 -17.57 50.42
C ALA A 225 6.57 -17.71 51.82
N PRO A 226 5.78 -17.63 52.90
CA PRO A 226 6.27 -17.76 54.26
C PRO A 226 7.06 -19.06 54.45
N LYS A 227 8.23 -18.94 55.09
CA LYS A 227 9.03 -20.09 55.50
C LYS A 227 8.43 -20.67 56.76
N VAL A 228 8.12 -21.95 56.70
CA VAL A 228 7.43 -22.68 57.75
C VAL A 228 8.28 -23.85 58.20
N LEU A 229 8.40 -24.01 59.51
CA LEU A 229 8.99 -25.20 60.10
C LEU A 229 7.89 -26.09 60.68
N CYS A 230 7.73 -27.30 60.13
CA CYS A 230 6.68 -28.23 60.52
C CYS A 230 7.23 -29.44 61.28
N PHE A 231 6.80 -29.58 62.54
CA PHE A 231 7.07 -30.72 63.40
C PHE A 231 5.90 -31.71 63.31
N SER A 232 6.12 -32.84 62.64
CA SER A 232 5.15 -33.93 62.48
C SER A 232 5.91 -35.22 62.18
N LYS A 233 5.55 -36.36 62.76
CA LYS A 233 6.17 -37.65 62.41
C LYS A 233 5.75 -38.14 61.03
N LYS A 234 4.57 -37.74 60.57
CA LYS A 234 4.11 -37.98 59.21
C LYS A 234 4.59 -36.86 58.30
N GLU A 235 5.16 -37.24 57.16
CA GLU A 235 5.52 -36.29 56.11
C GLU A 235 4.25 -35.62 55.59
N ILE A 236 4.36 -34.30 55.38
CA ILE A 236 3.29 -33.51 54.78
C ILE A 236 3.67 -33.29 53.32
N ASP A 237 2.74 -33.62 52.43
CA ASP A 237 2.89 -33.34 51.02
C ASP A 237 2.96 -31.82 50.78
N LYS A 238 4.08 -31.38 50.22
CA LYS A 238 4.35 -29.97 49.93
C LYS A 238 3.40 -29.42 48.87
N GLU A 239 2.88 -30.27 47.98
CA GLU A 239 1.91 -29.88 46.95
C GLU A 239 0.58 -29.42 47.56
N MET A 240 0.25 -29.85 48.77
CA MET A 240 -0.94 -29.39 49.49
C MET A 240 -0.84 -27.93 49.95
N PHE A 241 0.38 -27.38 50.02
CA PHE A 241 0.65 -26.03 50.51
C PHE A 241 1.51 -25.24 49.52
N PRO A 242 1.00 -24.98 48.31
CA PRO A 242 1.78 -24.34 47.25
C PRO A 242 2.29 -22.95 47.64
N PHE A 243 1.59 -22.24 48.53
CA PHE A 243 1.96 -20.89 48.97
C PHE A 243 2.77 -20.87 50.28
N TYR A 244 3.36 -21.99 50.69
CA TYR A 244 4.21 -22.08 51.87
C TYR A 244 5.52 -22.82 51.55
N ASN A 245 6.62 -22.30 52.07
CA ASN A 245 7.91 -22.97 52.01
C ASN A 245 8.08 -23.83 53.27
N VAL A 246 7.58 -25.07 53.22
CA VAL A 246 7.55 -25.97 54.39
C VAL A 246 8.82 -26.81 54.48
N GLU A 247 9.57 -26.62 55.55
CA GLU A 247 10.63 -27.51 56.01
C GLU A 247 10.08 -28.45 57.09
N TRP A 248 10.40 -29.73 56.98
CA TRP A 248 9.78 -30.78 57.78
C TRP A 248 10.78 -31.40 58.76
N ILE A 249 10.36 -31.55 60.01
CA ILE A 249 11.10 -32.24 61.06
C ILE A 249 10.25 -33.41 61.57
N CYS A 250 10.76 -34.61 61.31
CA CYS A 250 10.10 -35.87 61.64
C CYS A 250 10.42 -36.39 63.05
N GLU A 251 11.59 -36.02 63.57
CA GLU A 251 12.14 -36.53 64.82
C GLU A 251 12.85 -35.40 65.60
N TRP A 252 12.65 -35.37 66.91
CA TRP A 252 13.32 -34.42 67.78
C TRP A 252 14.73 -34.89 68.14
N LYS A 253 15.74 -34.06 67.88
CA LYS A 253 17.13 -34.27 68.30
C LYS A 253 17.68 -32.95 68.84
N ASN A 254 18.07 -32.91 70.11
CA ASN A 254 18.52 -31.69 70.79
C ASN A 254 19.62 -30.96 69.99
N ASP A 255 20.64 -31.69 69.56
CA ASP A 255 21.77 -31.15 68.79
C ASP A 255 21.32 -30.49 67.47
N TYR A 256 20.33 -31.07 66.79
CA TYR A 256 19.80 -30.53 65.53
C TYR A 256 18.96 -29.26 65.79
N VAL A 257 18.09 -29.30 66.80
CA VAL A 257 17.19 -28.21 67.17
C VAL A 257 17.96 -26.95 67.59
N GLU A 258 19.09 -27.12 68.29
CA GLU A 258 19.97 -26.01 68.68
C GLU A 258 20.63 -25.31 67.49
N THR A 259 20.77 -25.99 66.35
CA THR A 259 21.34 -25.41 65.12
C THR A 259 20.31 -24.74 64.21
N ILE A 260 19.02 -24.86 64.51
CA ILE A 260 17.96 -24.24 63.72
C ILE A 260 17.99 -22.72 63.91
N ASP A 261 18.05 -22.00 62.80
CA ASP A 261 17.91 -20.55 62.81
C ASP A 261 16.42 -20.15 62.85
N TRP A 262 15.86 -20.17 64.06
CA TRP A 262 14.43 -19.94 64.32
C TRP A 262 13.90 -18.59 63.83
N ILE A 263 14.77 -17.60 63.57
CA ILE A 263 14.39 -16.28 63.07
C ILE A 263 13.96 -16.34 61.59
N LYS A 264 14.43 -17.34 60.83
CA LYS A 264 14.10 -17.51 59.41
C LYS A 264 12.67 -17.96 59.15
N TYR A 265 11.99 -18.54 60.13
CA TYR A 265 10.66 -19.12 59.97
C TYR A 265 9.59 -18.17 60.50
N SER A 266 8.70 -17.75 59.60
CA SER A 266 7.57 -16.88 59.95
C SER A 266 6.47 -17.64 60.69
N GLU A 267 6.35 -18.95 60.44
CA GLU A 267 5.44 -19.82 61.19
C GLU A 267 6.11 -21.14 61.61
N VAL A 268 5.65 -21.70 62.73
CA VAL A 268 6.04 -23.03 63.22
C VAL A 268 4.78 -23.85 63.44
N TRP A 269 4.70 -25.01 62.79
CA TRP A 269 3.55 -25.90 62.83
C TRP A 269 3.88 -27.15 63.65
N ILE A 270 2.96 -27.58 64.52
CA ILE A 270 3.22 -28.68 65.46
C ILE A 270 2.03 -29.63 65.54
N ALA A 271 2.27 -30.91 65.26
CA ALA A 271 1.36 -32.02 65.56
C ALA A 271 1.67 -32.58 66.96
N GLU A 272 0.87 -32.24 67.98
CA GLU A 272 1.18 -32.56 69.38
C GLU A 272 1.21 -34.05 69.69
N SER A 273 0.42 -34.89 68.99
CA SER A 273 0.44 -36.35 69.19
C SER A 273 1.79 -36.99 68.89
N ASP A 274 2.61 -36.31 68.10
CA ASP A 274 3.82 -36.90 67.52
C ASP A 274 5.05 -36.68 68.42
N PHE A 275 4.97 -35.75 69.37
CA PHE A 275 6.07 -35.36 70.25
C PHE A 275 5.63 -35.37 71.72
N SER A 276 6.59 -35.50 72.62
CA SER A 276 6.34 -35.39 74.06
C SER A 276 5.90 -33.97 74.44
N TYR A 277 5.26 -33.85 75.60
CA TYR A 277 4.84 -32.56 76.15
C TYR A 277 6.04 -31.60 76.35
N SER A 278 7.18 -32.12 76.83
CA SER A 278 8.40 -31.35 77.02
C SER A 278 8.96 -30.82 75.70
N GLU A 279 9.04 -31.65 74.66
CA GLU A 279 9.53 -31.24 73.33
C GLU A 279 8.62 -30.17 72.73
N THR A 280 7.31 -30.39 72.78
CA THR A 280 6.29 -29.45 72.30
C THR A 280 6.40 -28.09 72.99
N LYS A 281 6.63 -28.08 74.32
CA LYS A 281 6.82 -26.84 75.08
C LYS A 281 8.11 -26.12 74.69
N THR A 282 9.19 -26.86 74.46
CA THR A 282 10.47 -26.30 74.01
C THR A 282 10.34 -25.68 72.62
N ILE A 283 9.72 -26.37 71.65
CA ILE A 283 9.45 -25.82 70.30
C ILE A 283 8.70 -24.48 70.40
N LYS A 284 7.62 -24.43 71.20
CA LYS A 284 6.82 -23.22 71.40
C LYS A 284 7.63 -22.05 71.95
N ASN A 285 8.56 -22.32 72.86
CA ASN A 285 9.40 -21.29 73.48
C ASN A 285 10.52 -20.79 72.54
N LEU A 286 11.04 -21.67 71.68
CA LEU A 286 12.11 -21.34 70.74
C LEU A 286 11.59 -20.60 69.49
N ALA A 287 10.36 -20.90 69.08
CA ALA A 287 9.72 -20.27 67.94
C ALA A 287 9.70 -18.73 68.06
N LYS A 288 10.14 -18.05 67.00
CA LYS A 288 10.11 -16.58 66.90
C LYS A 288 8.92 -16.07 66.08
N GLY A 289 8.36 -16.91 65.23
CA GLY A 289 7.18 -16.65 64.43
C GLY A 289 5.86 -17.11 65.08
N LYS A 290 4.79 -17.11 64.29
CA LYS A 290 3.47 -17.58 64.72
C LYS A 290 3.49 -19.10 64.91
N VAL A 291 2.96 -19.58 66.04
CA VAL A 291 2.93 -21.01 66.35
C VAL A 291 1.52 -21.57 66.14
N ILE A 292 1.40 -22.56 65.25
CA ILE A 292 0.14 -23.25 64.94
C ILE A 292 0.23 -24.68 65.43
N ILE A 293 -0.75 -25.06 66.24
CA ILE A 293 -0.73 -26.32 66.95
C ILE A 293 -2.04 -27.07 66.69
N ALA A 294 -1.94 -28.36 66.45
CA ALA A 294 -3.08 -29.26 66.33
C ALA A 294 -2.77 -30.61 66.97
N ARG A 295 -3.81 -31.37 67.31
CA ARG A 295 -3.65 -32.67 67.98
C ARG A 295 -2.88 -33.68 67.16
N ASN A 296 -3.04 -33.68 65.83
CA ASN A 296 -2.37 -34.59 64.90
C ASN A 296 -2.16 -33.92 63.54
N THR A 297 -1.39 -34.55 62.66
CA THR A 297 -1.05 -34.03 61.32
C THR A 297 -2.27 -33.72 60.46
N ASN A 298 -3.31 -34.55 60.48
CA ASN A 298 -4.52 -34.32 59.67
C ASN A 298 -5.26 -33.05 60.13
N MET A 299 -5.42 -32.87 61.44
CA MET A 299 -6.01 -31.64 62.00
C MET A 299 -5.13 -30.42 61.75
N LEU A 300 -3.81 -30.61 61.72
CA LEU A 300 -2.87 -29.54 61.36
C LEU A 300 -3.11 -29.10 59.91
N ILE A 301 -3.16 -30.05 58.97
CA ILE A 301 -3.45 -29.82 57.55
C ILE A 301 -4.78 -29.10 57.37
N THR A 302 -5.86 -29.54 58.04
CA THR A 302 -7.16 -28.84 57.97
C THR A 302 -7.09 -27.42 58.55
N LYS A 303 -6.34 -27.22 59.64
CA LYS A 303 -6.23 -25.93 60.33
C LYS A 303 -5.39 -24.90 59.56
N VAL A 304 -4.37 -25.35 58.83
CA VAL A 304 -3.55 -24.47 58.00
C VAL A 304 -4.11 -24.32 56.58
N GLY A 305 -4.69 -25.37 56.01
CA GLY A 305 -5.28 -25.36 54.66
C GLY A 305 -6.69 -24.77 54.59
N GLY A 306 -7.43 -24.70 55.71
CA GLY A 306 -8.76 -24.10 55.79
C GLY A 306 -8.79 -22.60 56.07
N ASN A 307 -7.62 -21.94 56.11
CA ASN A 307 -7.48 -20.49 56.34
C ASN A 307 -7.12 -19.71 55.07
N ASN A 308 -7.30 -20.30 53.88
CA ASN A 308 -7.14 -19.63 52.58
C ASN A 308 -8.50 -19.21 52.01
#